data_AF-A0A4R8GZQ8-F1
#
_entry.id   AF-A0A4R8GZQ8-F1
#
_cell.length_a   1.000
_cell.length_b   1.000
_cell.length_c   1.000
_cell.angle_alpha   90.00
_cell.angle_beta   90.00
_cell.angle_gamma   90.00
#
_symmetry.space_group_name_H-M   'P 1'
#
loop_
_entity.id
_entity.type
_entity.pdbx_description
1 polymer ?
#
loop_
_entity_poly.entity_id
_entity_poly.type
_entity_poly.pdbx_seq_one_letter_code
_entity_poly.pdbx_strand_id
1 'polypeptide(L)'
;MLKYIKLKKKSLKKTLEFTKNKFFEDKYNKYKEIDQMISLWNETYDWKTSKNELSEQLEGLLENQESRSKIEKEIYTDLYNILKSEERPKFYVGIGENNPPQEITELMSKIAQKLEEEGYILRSNSSGIISKSFETGVNNSKNKELYLPSQSFEYTLDFIDKFNLKDIDVEKNKDLLARIPYQILGIDLCTPCDFLICWTNDGCISHQENNLKTGITAQAISIANYYGIPVFNLEKEEHKKRLIKFIGDKEEDQHIGQQIIKEDHPVTKNKFIVFDLETTGTSNQDKITEIGAIKIENGKVTDTFSTLVNPKRKINSFIQNLTGITNEMVKGAPFIEDILDEFIDFVEDGILIFHSPSNFDLRFINNELTNSNRAVLKNNYLDTVRLARKILPQLDSHKLNIVADYLDLEFNHHRATDDAFVTAQIFGKLVALDQTEYIKLELES
;
A
#
# COMPACT_ATOMS: atom_id res chain seq x y z
N MET A 1 19.64 8.15 -5.76
CA MET A 1 20.93 7.54 -6.16
C MET A 1 22.05 7.69 -5.12
N LEU A 2 22.59 8.89 -4.85
CA LEU A 2 23.68 9.09 -3.85
C LEU A 2 23.36 8.49 -2.47
N LYS A 3 22.12 8.65 -2.00
CA LYS A 3 21.64 8.03 -0.75
C LYS A 3 21.70 6.50 -0.84
N TYR A 4 21.23 5.91 -1.95
CA TYR A 4 21.29 4.46 -2.21
C TYR A 4 22.72 3.93 -2.30
N ILE A 5 23.62 4.60 -3.01
CA ILE A 5 25.03 4.21 -3.14
C ILE A 5 25.76 4.32 -1.80
N LYS A 6 25.56 5.42 -1.05
CA LYS A 6 26.08 5.56 0.32
C LYS A 6 25.55 4.47 1.24
N LEU A 7 24.29 4.06 1.07
CA LEU A 7 23.66 2.98 1.86
C LEU A 7 24.22 1.59 1.47
N LYS A 8 24.32 1.26 0.17
CA LYS A 8 24.92 0.01 -0.32
C LYS A 8 26.40 -0.08 0.05
N LYS A 9 27.15 1.01 -0.03
CA LYS A 9 28.55 1.09 0.40
C LYS A 9 28.69 0.90 1.91
N LYS A 10 27.81 1.52 2.71
CA LYS A 10 27.80 1.32 4.17
C LYS A 10 27.46 -0.14 4.53
N SER A 11 26.54 -0.77 3.80
CA SER A 11 26.20 -2.18 3.94
C SER A 11 27.38 -3.08 3.56
N LEU A 12 27.95 -2.91 2.36
CA LEU A 12 29.12 -3.65 1.88
C LEU A 12 30.36 -3.47 2.75
N LYS A 13 30.62 -2.26 3.27
CA LYS A 13 31.73 -1.99 4.20
C LYS A 13 31.60 -2.84 5.45
N LYS A 14 30.39 -2.91 6.02
CA LYS A 14 30.11 -3.72 7.21
C LYS A 14 30.21 -5.21 6.90
N THR A 15 29.70 -5.66 5.75
CA THR A 15 29.89 -7.04 5.28
C THR A 15 31.37 -7.38 5.09
N LEU A 16 32.18 -6.43 4.60
CA LEU A 16 33.61 -6.62 4.37
C LEU A 16 34.43 -6.69 5.66
N GLU A 17 34.17 -5.76 6.59
CA GLU A 17 34.79 -5.72 7.92
C GLU A 17 34.55 -7.05 8.68
N PHE A 18 33.42 -7.72 8.39
CA PHE A 18 33.00 -8.95 9.05
C PHE A 18 33.43 -10.23 8.33
N THR A 19 33.34 -10.28 7.00
CA THR A 19 33.61 -11.50 6.20
C THR A 19 35.07 -11.63 5.75
N LYS A 20 35.78 -10.49 5.58
CA LYS A 20 37.08 -10.40 4.88
C LYS A 20 37.12 -11.16 3.55
N ASN A 21 35.98 -11.26 2.87
CA ASN A 21 35.84 -12.06 1.66
C ASN A 21 36.11 -11.18 0.41
N LYS A 22 37.03 -11.66 -0.43
CA LYS A 22 37.54 -10.96 -1.62
C LYS A 22 36.43 -10.56 -2.60
N PHE A 23 35.37 -11.36 -2.75
CA PHE A 23 34.23 -11.01 -3.62
C PHE A 23 33.53 -9.73 -3.17
N PHE A 24 33.33 -9.58 -1.85
CA PHE A 24 32.73 -8.36 -1.29
C PHE A 24 33.72 -7.21 -1.24
N GLU A 25 35.03 -7.50 -1.16
CA GLU A 25 36.10 -6.51 -1.23
C GLU A 25 36.12 -5.84 -2.59
N ASP A 26 36.11 -6.65 -3.64
CA ASP A 26 36.08 -6.19 -5.03
C ASP A 26 34.80 -5.39 -5.30
N LYS A 27 33.65 -5.85 -4.79
CA LYS A 27 32.37 -5.13 -4.90
C LYS A 27 32.38 -3.80 -4.13
N TYR A 28 32.87 -3.78 -2.88
CA TYR A 28 32.98 -2.58 -2.07
C TYR A 28 33.92 -1.53 -2.67
N ASN A 29 35.08 -1.96 -3.15
CA ASN A 29 36.04 -1.10 -3.83
C ASN A 29 35.46 -0.50 -5.11
N LYS A 30 34.67 -1.26 -5.87
CA LYS A 30 33.97 -0.73 -7.06
C LYS A 30 32.92 0.32 -6.73
N TYR A 31 32.15 0.13 -5.64
CA TYR A 31 31.25 1.18 -5.14
C TYR A 31 31.98 2.43 -4.65
N LYS A 32 33.24 2.30 -4.18
CA LYS A 32 34.09 3.44 -3.82
C LYS A 32 34.56 4.22 -5.06
N GLU A 33 34.87 3.54 -6.16
CA GLU A 33 35.18 4.17 -7.45
C GLU A 33 33.96 4.92 -8.01
N ILE A 34 32.76 4.33 -7.92
CA ILE A 34 31.50 4.99 -8.32
C ILE A 34 31.24 6.24 -7.48
N ASP A 35 31.47 6.20 -6.16
CA ASP A 35 31.39 7.38 -5.29
C ASP A 35 32.35 8.50 -5.70
N GLN A 36 33.56 8.15 -6.16
CA GLN A 36 34.52 9.14 -6.65
C GLN A 36 34.06 9.77 -7.96
N MET A 37 33.56 8.97 -8.90
CA MET A 37 32.97 9.48 -10.15
C MET A 37 31.81 10.43 -9.88
N ILE A 38 30.89 10.06 -8.97
CA ILE A 38 29.74 10.89 -8.60
C ILE A 38 30.19 12.15 -7.84
N SER A 39 31.22 12.07 -7.00
CA SER A 39 31.75 13.23 -6.28
C SER A 39 32.36 14.27 -7.23
N LEU A 40 33.18 13.85 -8.20
CA LEU A 40 33.72 14.72 -9.26
C LEU A 40 32.61 15.34 -10.13
N TRP A 41 31.48 14.66 -10.27
CA TRP A 41 30.35 15.12 -11.09
C TRP A 41 29.41 16.11 -10.41
N ASN A 42 29.26 16.07 -9.08
CA ASN A 42 28.44 17.07 -8.37
C ASN A 42 29.13 18.45 -8.29
N GLU A 43 30.41 18.53 -8.65
CA GLU A 43 31.15 19.80 -8.73
C GLU A 43 30.83 20.58 -10.01
N THR A 44 30.22 19.94 -11.02
CA THR A 44 29.74 20.58 -12.25
C THR A 44 28.25 20.94 -12.13
N TYR A 45 27.96 22.23 -12.11
CA TYR A 45 26.64 22.84 -11.85
C TYR A 45 25.64 22.69 -13.03
N ASP A 46 25.09 21.50 -13.30
CA ASP A 46 23.77 21.33 -13.98
C ASP A 46 23.25 19.87 -13.91
N TRP A 47 22.29 19.61 -13.02
CA TRP A 47 21.84 18.25 -12.69
C TRP A 47 21.05 17.53 -13.79
N LYS A 48 20.37 18.24 -14.72
CA LYS A 48 19.59 17.60 -15.80
C LYS A 48 20.49 17.11 -16.92
N THR A 49 21.46 17.93 -17.30
CA THR A 49 22.50 17.57 -18.28
C THR A 49 23.36 16.43 -17.75
N SER A 50 23.72 16.46 -16.46
CA SER A 50 24.45 15.37 -15.80
C SER A 50 23.68 14.05 -15.63
N LYS A 51 22.34 14.04 -15.62
CA LYS A 51 21.59 12.75 -15.57
C LYS A 51 21.70 12.00 -16.91
N ASN A 52 21.58 12.72 -18.01
CA ASN A 52 21.61 12.15 -19.36
C ASN A 52 23.02 11.68 -19.74
N GLU A 53 24.05 12.46 -19.42
CA GLU A 53 25.46 12.06 -19.64
C GLU A 53 25.87 10.83 -18.82
N LEU A 54 25.37 10.67 -17.58
CA LEU A 54 25.65 9.47 -16.76
C LEU A 54 25.00 8.23 -17.36
N SER A 55 23.77 8.39 -17.88
CA SER A 55 23.05 7.31 -18.55
C SER A 55 23.74 6.90 -19.85
N GLU A 56 24.20 7.85 -20.67
CA GLU A 56 24.97 7.56 -21.90
C GLU A 56 26.33 6.93 -21.60
N GLN A 57 27.05 7.38 -20.56
CA GLN A 57 28.31 6.75 -20.16
C GLN A 57 28.08 5.33 -19.61
N LEU A 58 27.02 5.09 -18.84
CA LEU A 58 26.67 3.75 -18.36
C LEU A 58 26.22 2.84 -19.52
N GLU A 59 25.51 3.37 -20.52
CA GLU A 59 25.16 2.66 -21.76
C GLU A 59 26.43 2.29 -22.56
N GLY A 60 27.35 3.23 -22.79
CA GLY A 60 28.62 2.95 -23.48
C GLY A 60 29.54 1.99 -22.69
N LEU A 61 29.44 1.99 -21.36
CA LEU A 61 30.10 1.01 -20.50
C LEU A 61 29.42 -0.39 -20.59
N LEU A 62 28.11 -0.46 -20.88
CA LEU A 62 27.36 -1.71 -21.06
C LEU A 62 27.49 -2.30 -22.48
N GLU A 63 27.83 -1.50 -23.49
CA GLU A 63 28.06 -1.96 -24.87
C GLU A 63 29.42 -2.68 -25.05
N ASN A 64 30.41 -2.40 -24.20
CA ASN A 64 31.76 -2.99 -24.26
C ASN A 64 31.83 -4.31 -23.45
N GLN A 65 31.04 -5.31 -23.85
CA GLN A 65 30.70 -6.49 -23.03
C GLN A 65 31.78 -7.58 -22.90
N GLU A 66 32.78 -7.65 -23.77
CA GLU A 66 33.65 -8.83 -23.87
C GLU A 66 34.76 -8.94 -22.80
N SER A 67 35.09 -7.86 -22.10
CA SER A 67 36.24 -7.82 -21.18
C SER A 67 35.89 -7.72 -19.68
N ARG A 68 34.60 -7.78 -19.31
CA ARG A 68 34.14 -7.52 -17.93
C ARG A 68 33.68 -8.77 -17.19
N SER A 69 33.94 -8.79 -15.89
CA SER A 69 33.49 -9.85 -14.99
C SER A 69 31.96 -9.88 -14.88
N LYS A 70 31.39 -11.06 -14.58
CA LYS A 70 29.93 -11.24 -14.43
C LYS A 70 29.31 -10.29 -13.38
N ILE A 71 30.07 -10.01 -12.33
CA ILE A 71 29.70 -9.13 -11.21
C ILE A 71 29.57 -7.67 -11.68
N GLU A 72 30.48 -7.22 -12.52
CA GLU A 72 30.42 -5.86 -13.09
C GLU A 72 29.17 -5.69 -13.96
N LYS A 73 28.86 -6.69 -14.79
CA LYS A 73 27.66 -6.67 -15.64
C LYS A 73 26.38 -6.55 -14.82
N GLU A 74 26.25 -7.31 -13.75
CA GLU A 74 25.08 -7.25 -12.85
C GLU A 74 24.95 -5.86 -12.20
N ILE A 75 26.03 -5.32 -11.62
CA ILE A 75 25.99 -4.01 -10.93
C ILE A 75 25.64 -2.86 -11.89
N TYR A 76 26.25 -2.84 -13.08
CA TYR A 76 25.98 -1.79 -14.07
C TYR A 76 24.56 -1.90 -14.63
N THR A 77 24.04 -3.12 -14.80
CA THR A 77 22.66 -3.36 -15.24
C THR A 77 21.65 -2.90 -14.19
N ASP A 78 21.88 -3.23 -12.91
CA ASP A 78 21.02 -2.78 -11.81
C ASP A 78 20.99 -1.25 -11.71
N LEU A 79 22.15 -0.60 -11.78
CA LEU A 79 22.25 0.86 -11.74
C LEU A 79 21.56 1.51 -12.94
N TYR A 80 21.74 0.97 -14.14
CA TYR A 80 21.11 1.47 -15.36
C TYR A 80 19.59 1.35 -15.30
N ASN A 81 19.06 0.20 -14.85
CA ASN A 81 17.62 0.00 -14.71
C ASN A 81 17.01 0.92 -13.64
N ILE A 82 17.68 1.13 -12.50
CA ILE A 82 17.26 2.07 -11.46
C ILE A 82 17.28 3.52 -11.95
N LEU A 83 18.20 3.87 -12.85
CA LEU A 83 18.30 5.22 -13.42
C LEU A 83 17.23 5.49 -14.48
N LYS A 84 16.77 4.45 -15.17
CA LYS A 84 15.68 4.51 -16.17
C LYS A 84 14.28 4.29 -15.60
N SER A 85 14.12 3.57 -14.48
CA SER A 85 12.79 3.32 -13.89
C SER A 85 12.34 4.50 -13.02
N GLU A 86 11.09 4.94 -13.21
CA GLU A 86 10.46 5.95 -12.33
C GLU A 86 9.91 5.34 -11.04
N GLU A 87 9.74 4.01 -10.97
CA GLU A 87 9.17 3.28 -9.83
C GLU A 87 10.15 2.29 -9.19
N ARG A 88 10.01 2.07 -7.88
CA ARG A 88 10.78 1.07 -7.12
C ARG A 88 10.29 -0.34 -7.47
N PRO A 89 11.16 -1.37 -7.51
CA PRO A 89 10.72 -2.75 -7.65
C PRO A 89 9.83 -3.14 -6.45
N LYS A 90 8.72 -3.83 -6.73
CA LYS A 90 7.77 -4.31 -5.73
C LYS A 90 8.12 -5.75 -5.35
N PHE A 91 8.17 -6.07 -4.07
CA PHE A 91 8.57 -7.38 -3.54
C PHE A 91 7.52 -7.91 -2.57
N TYR A 92 7.30 -9.22 -2.57
CA TYR A 92 6.53 -9.90 -1.53
C TYR A 92 7.22 -11.20 -1.11
N VAL A 93 6.87 -11.67 0.08
CA VAL A 93 7.37 -12.93 0.64
C VAL A 93 6.20 -13.87 0.88
N GLY A 94 6.35 -15.13 0.46
CA GLY A 94 5.45 -16.22 0.82
C GLY A 94 6.12 -17.16 1.83
N ILE A 95 5.52 -17.34 3.02
CA ILE A 95 6.08 -18.21 4.08
C ILE A 95 4.98 -18.94 4.85
N GLY A 96 5.27 -20.05 5.52
CA GLY A 96 4.31 -20.62 6.45
C GLY A 96 4.71 -21.99 6.98
N GLU A 97 3.77 -22.62 7.66
CA GLU A 97 3.93 -23.94 8.28
C GLU A 97 3.86 -25.12 7.30
N ASN A 98 4.31 -26.29 7.75
CA ASN A 98 4.21 -27.52 6.98
C ASN A 98 2.76 -28.02 6.98
N ASN A 99 2.33 -28.58 5.84
CA ASN A 99 1.00 -29.17 5.62
C ASN A 99 -0.20 -28.20 5.67
N PRO A 100 -0.18 -27.07 4.93
CA PRO A 100 -1.40 -26.31 4.65
C PRO A 100 -2.46 -27.19 3.95
N PRO A 101 -3.76 -26.90 4.14
CA PRO A 101 -4.83 -27.50 3.34
C PRO A 101 -4.59 -27.29 1.84
N GLN A 102 -5.04 -28.25 1.01
CA GLN A 102 -4.86 -28.18 -0.44
C GLN A 102 -5.45 -26.89 -1.02
N GLU A 103 -6.63 -26.48 -0.55
CA GLU A 103 -7.30 -25.23 -0.96
C GLU A 103 -6.41 -24.00 -0.73
N ILE A 104 -5.63 -23.97 0.36
CA ILE A 104 -4.70 -22.89 0.67
C ILE A 104 -3.50 -22.92 -0.28
N THR A 105 -2.96 -24.09 -0.61
CA THR A 105 -1.84 -24.18 -1.57
C THR A 105 -2.24 -23.76 -2.99
N GLU A 106 -3.46 -24.08 -3.40
CA GLU A 106 -4.02 -23.65 -4.68
C GLU A 106 -4.25 -22.13 -4.69
N LEU A 107 -4.77 -21.58 -3.58
CA LEU A 107 -4.93 -20.14 -3.40
C LEU A 107 -3.59 -19.39 -3.46
N MET A 108 -2.55 -19.89 -2.77
CA MET A 108 -1.20 -19.31 -2.82
C MET A 108 -0.65 -19.23 -4.25
N SER A 109 -0.86 -20.28 -5.04
CA SER A 109 -0.41 -20.33 -6.44
C SER A 109 -1.15 -19.29 -7.30
N LYS A 110 -2.48 -19.17 -7.13
CA LYS A 110 -3.29 -18.15 -7.84
C LYS A 110 -2.90 -16.73 -7.44
N ILE A 111 -2.65 -16.49 -6.16
CA ILE A 111 -2.17 -15.21 -5.63
C ILE A 111 -0.82 -14.85 -6.25
N ALA A 112 0.13 -15.78 -6.25
CA ALA A 112 1.45 -15.57 -6.83
C ALA A 112 1.39 -15.22 -8.32
N GLN A 113 0.50 -15.87 -9.07
CA GLN A 113 0.27 -15.57 -10.48
C GLN A 113 -0.23 -14.15 -10.68
N LYS A 114 -1.22 -13.71 -9.88
CA LYS A 114 -1.75 -12.35 -9.95
C LYS A 114 -0.73 -11.29 -9.57
N LEU A 115 0.05 -11.54 -8.52
CA LEU A 115 1.14 -10.64 -8.12
C LEU A 115 2.22 -10.51 -9.20
N GLU A 116 2.52 -11.61 -9.90
CA GLU A 116 3.42 -11.56 -11.05
C GLU A 116 2.87 -10.68 -12.19
N GLU A 117 1.57 -10.77 -12.49
CA GLU A 117 0.91 -9.92 -13.48
C GLU A 117 1.02 -8.42 -13.12
N GLU A 118 0.97 -8.09 -11.83
CA GLU A 118 1.12 -6.73 -11.29
C GLU A 118 2.60 -6.28 -11.11
N GLY A 119 3.56 -7.08 -11.57
CA GLY A 119 4.99 -6.75 -11.56
C GLY A 119 5.69 -6.95 -10.21
N TYR A 120 5.09 -7.69 -9.29
CA TYR A 120 5.75 -8.05 -8.03
C TYR A 120 6.77 -9.17 -8.22
N ILE A 121 7.86 -9.08 -7.45
CA ILE A 121 8.93 -10.08 -7.40
C ILE A 121 8.78 -10.92 -6.12
N LEU A 122 8.67 -12.24 -6.28
CA LEU A 122 8.59 -13.18 -5.16
C LEU A 122 9.97 -13.40 -4.53
N ARG A 123 10.08 -13.25 -3.22
CA ARG A 123 11.25 -13.69 -2.45
C ARG A 123 10.97 -15.01 -1.74
N SER A 124 11.61 -16.09 -2.20
CA SER A 124 11.40 -17.45 -1.71
C SER A 124 12.70 -18.08 -1.24
N ASN A 125 12.63 -19.01 -0.29
CA ASN A 125 13.77 -19.80 0.17
C ASN A 125 13.75 -21.24 -0.39
N SER A 126 12.80 -21.54 -1.28
CA SER A 126 12.58 -22.85 -1.91
C SER A 126 12.48 -24.01 -0.94
N SER A 127 12.02 -23.75 0.29
CA SER A 127 11.88 -24.76 1.33
C SER A 127 10.42 -25.01 1.67
N GLY A 128 10.06 -26.29 1.81
CA GLY A 128 8.70 -26.70 2.15
C GLY A 128 7.69 -26.55 1.01
N ILE A 129 6.45 -26.94 1.30
CA ILE A 129 5.35 -26.96 0.33
C ILE A 129 4.85 -25.55 0.02
N ILE A 130 4.82 -24.65 1.00
CA ILE A 130 4.34 -23.27 0.81
C ILE A 130 5.20 -22.48 -0.16
N SER A 131 6.53 -22.49 0.02
CA SER A 131 7.46 -21.83 -0.90
C SER A 131 7.27 -22.34 -2.32
N LYS A 132 7.08 -23.66 -2.49
CA LYS A 132 6.81 -24.26 -3.79
C LYS A 132 5.46 -23.84 -4.37
N SER A 133 4.42 -23.68 -3.57
CA SER A 133 3.11 -23.20 -4.03
C SER A 133 3.20 -21.78 -4.60
N PHE A 134 3.85 -20.85 -3.89
CA PHE A 134 4.10 -19.51 -4.43
C PHE A 134 5.00 -19.55 -5.67
N GLU A 135 6.09 -20.34 -5.65
CA GLU A 135 6.99 -20.47 -6.80
C GLU A 135 6.31 -21.03 -8.05
N THR A 136 5.33 -21.92 -7.89
CA THR A 136 4.56 -22.51 -8.99
C THR A 136 3.65 -21.48 -9.65
N GLY A 137 3.14 -20.51 -8.89
CA GLY A 137 2.33 -19.43 -9.43
C GLY A 137 3.11 -18.40 -10.24
N VAL A 138 4.43 -18.31 -10.06
CA VAL A 138 5.28 -17.36 -10.81
C VAL A 138 5.89 -18.05 -12.03
N ASN A 139 5.52 -17.64 -13.24
CA ASN A 139 5.95 -18.25 -14.49
C ASN A 139 7.34 -17.79 -14.93
N ASN A 140 7.66 -16.50 -14.76
CA ASN A 140 8.92 -15.90 -15.18
C ASN A 140 9.97 -16.04 -14.07
N SER A 141 11.08 -16.73 -14.37
CA SER A 141 12.19 -16.90 -13.42
C SER A 141 12.85 -15.58 -13.00
N LYS A 142 12.70 -14.51 -13.79
CA LYS A 142 13.19 -13.17 -13.44
C LYS A 142 12.36 -12.49 -12.34
N ASN A 143 11.14 -12.96 -12.10
CA ASN A 143 10.22 -12.42 -11.09
C ASN A 143 10.31 -13.21 -9.77
N LYS A 144 11.41 -13.94 -9.56
CA LYS A 144 11.70 -14.69 -8.33
C LYS A 144 13.13 -14.45 -7.87
N GLU A 145 13.30 -14.10 -6.60
CA GLU A 145 14.57 -14.13 -5.88
C GLU A 145 14.62 -15.36 -4.97
N LEU A 146 15.57 -16.26 -5.23
CA LEU A 146 15.72 -17.51 -4.46
C LEU A 146 16.86 -17.41 -3.46
N TYR A 147 16.52 -17.52 -2.18
CA TYR A 147 17.43 -17.54 -1.04
C TYR A 147 17.73 -19.01 -0.69
N LEU A 148 18.62 -19.64 -1.46
CA LEU A 148 19.00 -21.04 -1.29
C LEU A 148 20.03 -21.25 -0.17
N PRO A 149 20.13 -22.44 0.46
CA PRO A 149 21.15 -22.72 1.46
C PRO A 149 22.56 -22.49 0.89
N SER A 150 23.34 -21.60 1.52
CA SER A 150 24.76 -21.39 1.22
C SER A 150 25.50 -21.11 2.53
N GLN A 151 26.82 -21.32 2.57
CA GLN A 151 27.70 -20.99 3.71
C GLN A 151 27.66 -19.50 4.12
N SER A 152 26.98 -18.65 3.34
CA SER A 152 26.92 -17.19 3.47
C SER A 152 25.83 -16.66 4.42
N PHE A 153 25.01 -17.53 5.02
CA PHE A 153 23.88 -17.11 5.87
C PHE A 153 24.12 -17.33 7.37
N GLU A 154 25.33 -17.71 7.80
CA GLU A 154 25.65 -17.98 9.22
C GLU A 154 25.44 -16.78 10.17
N TYR A 155 25.29 -15.56 9.63
CA TYR A 155 25.25 -14.29 10.37
C TYR A 155 23.94 -13.99 11.12
N THR A 156 22.99 -14.90 11.12
CA THR A 156 21.63 -14.58 11.58
C THR A 156 21.37 -14.92 13.04
N LEU A 157 22.30 -15.58 13.75
CA LEU A 157 22.10 -15.94 15.17
C LEU A 157 22.04 -14.71 16.10
N ASP A 158 22.95 -13.75 15.96
CA ASP A 158 22.90 -12.49 16.75
C ASP A 158 21.69 -11.61 16.36
N PHE A 159 21.22 -11.72 15.12
CA PHE A 159 20.01 -11.02 14.65
C PHE A 159 18.74 -11.69 15.17
N ILE A 160 18.74 -13.02 15.30
CA ILE A 160 17.65 -13.83 15.88
C ILE A 160 17.40 -13.45 17.34
N ASP A 161 18.47 -13.25 18.13
CA ASP A 161 18.35 -12.87 19.55
C ASP A 161 17.57 -11.57 19.78
N LYS A 162 17.63 -10.64 18.82
CA LYS A 162 16.87 -9.38 18.86
C LYS A 162 15.35 -9.58 18.80
N PHE A 163 14.87 -10.68 18.21
CA PHE A 163 13.44 -10.95 18.02
C PHE A 163 12.89 -12.01 18.98
N ASN A 164 13.68 -12.41 19.99
CA ASN A 164 13.24 -13.13 21.18
C ASN A 164 12.49 -14.46 20.88
N LEU A 165 13.10 -15.33 20.07
CA LEU A 165 12.54 -16.63 19.70
C LEU A 165 12.73 -17.65 20.85
N LYS A 166 11.87 -17.60 21.87
CA LYS A 166 12.09 -18.38 23.10
C LYS A 166 11.88 -19.89 22.98
N ASP A 167 11.35 -20.41 21.88
CA ASP A 167 10.88 -21.81 21.81
C ASP A 167 11.15 -22.55 20.48
N ILE A 168 12.04 -22.05 19.63
CA ILE A 168 12.42 -22.72 18.38
C ILE A 168 13.73 -23.48 18.58
N ASP A 169 13.79 -24.75 18.15
CA ASP A 169 15.04 -25.51 18.08
C ASP A 169 15.95 -24.88 17.01
N VAL A 170 16.81 -23.97 17.46
CA VAL A 170 17.71 -23.16 16.63
C VAL A 170 18.74 -24.05 15.93
N GLU A 171 19.26 -25.09 16.58
CA GLU A 171 20.26 -25.97 15.97
C GLU A 171 19.67 -26.76 14.80
N LYS A 172 18.45 -27.29 14.96
CA LYS A 172 17.79 -28.07 13.91
C LYS A 172 17.32 -27.22 12.72
N ASN A 173 17.07 -25.93 12.92
CA ASN A 173 16.47 -25.04 11.90
C ASN A 173 17.37 -23.87 11.50
N LYS A 174 18.65 -23.89 11.89
CA LYS A 174 19.62 -22.79 11.74
C LYS A 174 19.63 -22.20 10.33
N ASP A 175 19.72 -23.05 9.31
CA ASP A 175 19.79 -22.61 7.91
C ASP A 175 18.49 -21.95 7.41
N LEU A 176 17.33 -22.36 7.93
CA LEU A 176 16.04 -21.78 7.54
C LEU A 176 15.81 -20.44 8.24
N LEU A 177 16.02 -20.39 9.55
CA LEU A 177 15.95 -19.16 10.36
C LEU A 177 16.92 -18.10 9.82
N ALA A 178 18.07 -18.56 9.31
CA ALA A 178 19.07 -17.69 8.75
C ALA A 178 18.64 -16.95 7.48
N ARG A 179 17.73 -17.54 6.70
CA ARG A 179 17.28 -17.01 5.40
C ARG A 179 16.10 -16.04 5.53
N ILE A 180 15.27 -16.18 6.56
CA ILE A 180 14.05 -15.39 6.75
C ILE A 180 14.30 -13.87 6.71
N PRO A 181 15.31 -13.32 7.42
CA PRO A 181 15.59 -11.89 7.33
C PRO A 181 15.96 -11.42 5.93
N TYR A 182 16.67 -12.24 5.15
CA TYR A 182 17.02 -11.90 3.79
C TYR A 182 15.82 -11.98 2.83
N GLN A 183 14.87 -12.89 3.07
CA GLN A 183 13.60 -12.87 2.33
C GLN A 183 12.83 -11.57 2.60
N ILE A 184 12.74 -11.16 3.87
CA ILE A 184 11.93 -9.99 4.23
C ILE A 184 12.63 -8.69 3.87
N LEU A 185 13.93 -8.58 4.09
CA LEU A 185 14.69 -7.33 3.98
C LEU A 185 15.63 -7.28 2.79
N GLY A 186 15.64 -8.32 1.94
CA GLY A 186 16.54 -8.45 0.80
C GLY A 186 17.95 -8.85 1.19
N ILE A 187 18.80 -9.13 0.19
CA ILE A 187 20.21 -9.50 0.39
C ILE A 187 21.02 -8.44 1.16
N ASP A 188 20.59 -7.18 1.15
CA ASP A 188 21.24 -6.07 1.86
C ASP A 188 20.67 -5.79 3.25
N LEU A 189 19.65 -6.55 3.67
CA LEU A 189 18.91 -6.39 4.91
C LEU A 189 18.32 -4.98 5.13
N CYS A 190 18.10 -4.23 4.04
CA CYS A 190 17.64 -2.83 4.06
C CYS A 190 16.59 -2.53 2.99
N THR A 191 16.23 -3.49 2.15
CA THR A 191 15.21 -3.38 1.10
C THR A 191 14.01 -4.25 1.47
N PRO A 192 13.12 -3.77 2.37
CA PRO A 192 11.98 -4.54 2.83
C PRO A 192 11.06 -4.93 1.67
N CYS A 193 10.42 -6.09 1.79
CA CYS A 193 9.27 -6.41 0.96
C CYS A 193 8.08 -5.50 1.28
N ASP A 194 7.19 -5.32 0.31
CA ASP A 194 5.98 -4.50 0.46
C ASP A 194 4.99 -5.15 1.43
N PHE A 195 4.89 -6.49 1.43
CA PHE A 195 4.07 -7.25 2.38
C PHE A 195 4.51 -8.71 2.48
N LEU A 196 4.11 -9.35 3.57
CA LEU A 196 4.30 -10.77 3.87
C LEU A 196 2.98 -11.50 3.72
N ILE A 197 2.93 -12.55 2.90
CA ILE A 197 1.80 -13.48 2.84
C ILE A 197 2.20 -14.76 3.56
N CYS A 198 1.41 -15.19 4.52
CA CYS A 198 1.68 -16.42 5.25
C CYS A 198 0.48 -17.33 5.48
N TRP A 199 0.75 -18.55 5.93
CA TRP A 199 -0.25 -19.42 6.51
C TRP A 199 0.30 -20.10 7.76
N THR A 200 -0.44 -20.00 8.85
CA THR A 200 -0.19 -20.69 10.12
C THR A 200 -1.50 -21.24 10.63
N ASN A 201 -1.50 -22.42 11.25
CA ASN A 201 -2.73 -23.09 11.67
C ASN A 201 -3.47 -22.33 12.79
N ASP A 202 -2.79 -21.41 13.48
CA ASP A 202 -3.38 -20.54 14.51
C ASP A 202 -3.80 -19.15 13.99
N GLY A 203 -3.54 -18.84 12.72
CA GLY A 203 -3.86 -17.55 12.12
C GLY A 203 -3.10 -16.36 12.71
N CYS A 204 -1.96 -16.57 13.38
CA CYS A 204 -1.16 -15.51 13.99
C CYS A 204 -0.73 -14.44 12.97
N ILE A 205 -0.82 -13.15 13.36
CA ILE A 205 -0.40 -12.01 12.52
C ILE A 205 0.58 -11.06 13.21
N SER A 206 0.80 -11.23 14.52
CA SER A 206 1.57 -10.30 15.33
C SER A 206 2.48 -11.00 16.33
N HIS A 207 3.53 -10.31 16.77
CA HIS A 207 4.41 -10.85 17.81
C HIS A 207 3.68 -11.13 19.13
N GLN A 208 2.57 -10.44 19.40
CA GLN A 208 1.74 -10.64 20.60
C GLN A 208 0.85 -11.88 20.50
N GLU A 209 0.47 -12.26 19.28
CA GLU A 209 -0.32 -13.46 18.99
C GLU A 209 0.54 -14.71 18.79
N ASN A 210 1.86 -14.54 18.64
CA ASN A 210 2.80 -15.64 18.43
C ASN A 210 2.74 -16.62 19.61
N ASN A 211 2.31 -17.84 19.31
CA ASN A 211 2.30 -18.95 20.25
C ASN A 211 3.30 -20.03 19.79
N LEU A 212 3.52 -21.04 20.63
CA LEU A 212 4.34 -22.23 20.31
C LEU A 212 3.95 -22.93 18.99
N LYS A 213 2.71 -22.73 18.51
CA LYS A 213 2.17 -23.37 17.31
C LYS A 213 2.61 -22.72 16.00
N THR A 214 2.87 -21.40 16.01
CA THR A 214 3.25 -20.59 14.84
C THR A 214 4.64 -20.95 14.26
N GLY A 215 5.45 -21.69 15.04
CA GLY A 215 6.73 -22.24 14.63
C GLY A 215 7.72 -21.23 14.07
N ILE A 216 8.41 -21.59 12.98
CA ILE A 216 9.45 -20.77 12.33
C ILE A 216 8.86 -19.53 11.64
N THR A 217 7.57 -19.59 11.25
CA THR A 217 6.83 -18.47 10.64
C THR A 217 6.70 -17.29 11.61
N ALA A 218 6.68 -17.54 12.92
CA ALA A 218 6.65 -16.52 13.97
C ALA A 218 7.79 -15.51 13.84
N GLN A 219 8.97 -15.96 13.41
CA GLN A 219 10.11 -15.07 13.20
C GLN A 219 9.86 -14.12 12.03
N ALA A 220 9.31 -14.63 10.93
CA ALA A 220 9.00 -13.82 9.76
C ALA A 220 7.96 -12.74 10.10
N ILE A 221 6.90 -13.14 10.80
CA ILE A 221 5.86 -12.24 11.31
C ILE A 221 6.48 -11.18 12.24
N SER A 222 7.38 -11.57 13.15
CA SER A 222 8.00 -10.63 14.10
C SER A 222 8.88 -9.59 13.40
N ILE A 223 9.66 -10.02 12.40
CA ILE A 223 10.49 -9.11 11.60
C ILE A 223 9.59 -8.17 10.81
N ALA A 224 8.55 -8.68 10.14
CA ALA A 224 7.61 -7.86 9.38
C ALA A 224 6.98 -6.77 10.26
N ASN A 225 6.43 -7.15 11.43
CA ASN A 225 5.85 -6.21 12.38
C ASN A 225 6.85 -5.16 12.88
N TYR A 226 8.10 -5.54 13.18
CA TYR A 226 9.11 -4.60 13.64
C TYR A 226 9.44 -3.52 12.59
N TYR A 227 9.35 -3.86 11.30
CA TYR A 227 9.59 -2.92 10.19
C TYR A 227 8.30 -2.29 9.63
N GLY A 228 7.15 -2.53 10.26
CA GLY A 228 5.85 -2.01 9.78
C GLY A 228 5.41 -2.61 8.45
N ILE A 229 5.87 -3.82 8.12
CA ILE A 229 5.51 -4.52 6.88
C ILE A 229 4.17 -5.24 7.10
N PRO A 230 3.14 -4.98 6.27
CA PRO A 230 1.84 -5.67 6.35
C PRO A 230 1.95 -7.20 6.28
N VAL A 231 1.13 -7.90 7.07
CA VAL A 231 1.08 -9.37 7.13
C VAL A 231 -0.32 -9.88 6.79
N PHE A 232 -0.41 -10.72 5.77
CA PHE A 232 -1.64 -11.38 5.33
C PHE A 232 -1.58 -12.88 5.65
N ASN A 233 -2.30 -13.32 6.69
CA ASN A 233 -2.39 -14.74 7.02
C ASN A 233 -3.62 -15.38 6.37
N LEU A 234 -3.40 -16.33 5.46
CA LEU A 234 -4.45 -16.99 4.68
C LEU A 234 -5.38 -17.88 5.50
N GLU A 235 -5.07 -18.16 6.76
CA GLU A 235 -6.00 -18.81 7.67
C GLU A 235 -7.17 -17.88 8.06
N LYS A 236 -6.92 -16.57 8.13
CA LYS A 236 -7.96 -15.58 8.46
C LYS A 236 -8.74 -15.18 7.20
N GLU A 237 -10.05 -15.46 7.17
CA GLU A 237 -10.94 -15.05 6.07
C GLU A 237 -10.89 -13.56 5.78
N GLU A 238 -10.78 -12.71 6.80
CA GLU A 238 -10.64 -11.27 6.65
C GLU A 238 -9.36 -10.90 5.88
N HIS A 239 -8.23 -11.53 6.19
CA HIS A 239 -6.96 -11.27 5.51
C HIS A 239 -7.00 -11.81 4.09
N LYS A 240 -7.66 -12.95 3.84
CA LYS A 240 -7.91 -13.43 2.48
C LYS A 240 -8.71 -12.43 1.68
N LYS A 241 -9.79 -11.88 2.23
CA LYS A 241 -10.59 -10.84 1.58
C LYS A 241 -9.79 -9.58 1.32
N ARG A 242 -9.06 -9.06 2.32
CA ARG A 242 -8.19 -7.87 2.15
C ARG A 242 -7.10 -8.09 1.11
N LEU A 243 -6.50 -9.27 1.09
CA LEU A 243 -5.47 -9.62 0.11
C LEU A 243 -6.06 -9.80 -1.28
N ILE A 244 -7.19 -10.49 -1.42
CA ILE A 244 -7.90 -10.61 -2.70
C ILE A 244 -8.37 -9.24 -3.16
N LYS A 245 -8.79 -8.34 -2.26
CA LYS A 245 -9.07 -6.94 -2.58
C LYS A 245 -7.79 -6.23 -3.05
N PHE A 246 -6.69 -6.37 -2.34
CA PHE A 246 -5.42 -5.74 -2.68
C PHE A 246 -4.82 -6.22 -4.02
N ILE A 247 -4.96 -7.52 -4.33
CA ILE A 247 -4.40 -8.19 -5.52
C ILE A 247 -5.42 -8.24 -6.68
N GLY A 248 -6.69 -8.17 -6.34
CA GLY A 248 -7.83 -8.53 -7.18
C GLY A 248 -8.95 -7.50 -7.22
N ASP A 249 -8.89 -6.37 -6.50
CA ASP A 249 -9.62 -5.15 -6.87
C ASP A 249 -8.88 -4.49 -8.04
N LYS A 250 -8.92 -5.21 -9.15
CA LYS A 250 -9.79 -4.76 -10.22
C LYS A 250 -10.88 -5.81 -10.45
N GLU A 251 -11.84 -5.99 -9.54
CA GLU A 251 -13.19 -5.62 -10.00
C GLU A 251 -12.96 -4.20 -10.46
N GLU A 252 -12.99 -3.91 -11.77
CA GLU A 252 -12.92 -2.52 -12.24
C GLU A 252 -13.79 -1.74 -11.27
N ASP A 253 -13.17 -0.97 -10.35
CA ASP A 253 -13.96 -0.21 -9.42
C ASP A 253 -14.69 0.69 -10.39
N GLN A 254 -16.00 0.45 -10.53
CA GLN A 254 -16.75 0.76 -11.75
C GLN A 254 -16.62 2.26 -12.10
N HIS A 255 -16.20 3.04 -11.09
CA HIS A 255 -15.94 4.46 -11.05
C HIS A 255 -14.54 4.89 -11.55
N ILE A 256 -13.46 4.09 -11.46
CA ILE A 256 -12.11 4.52 -11.90
C ILE A 256 -12.13 4.93 -13.37
N GLY A 257 -11.49 6.06 -13.66
CA GLY A 257 -11.37 6.61 -15.01
C GLY A 257 -12.63 7.34 -15.48
N GLN A 258 -13.73 7.30 -14.73
CA GLN A 258 -14.93 8.07 -15.07
C GLN A 258 -14.64 9.57 -14.97
N GLN A 259 -15.07 10.31 -15.99
CA GLN A 259 -14.95 11.75 -16.04
C GLN A 259 -16.06 12.40 -15.20
N ILE A 260 -15.67 13.10 -14.14
CA ILE A 260 -16.59 13.84 -13.26
C ILE A 260 -16.71 15.30 -13.70
N ILE A 261 -15.58 15.95 -13.99
CA ILE A 261 -15.50 17.36 -14.40
C ILE A 261 -14.83 17.43 -15.75
N LYS A 262 -15.32 18.22 -16.70
CA LYS A 262 -14.66 18.35 -18.03
C LYS A 262 -13.21 18.79 -17.90
N GLU A 263 -12.29 18.12 -18.63
CA GLU A 263 -10.83 18.28 -18.49
C GLU A 263 -10.34 19.74 -18.60
N ASP A 264 -11.01 20.54 -19.42
CA ASP A 264 -10.68 21.94 -19.70
C ASP A 264 -11.20 22.94 -18.65
N HIS A 265 -12.02 22.49 -17.70
CA HIS A 265 -12.57 23.37 -16.68
C HIS A 265 -11.50 23.77 -15.64
N PRO A 266 -11.32 25.05 -15.27
CA PRO A 266 -10.24 25.49 -14.38
C PRO A 266 -10.16 24.77 -13.02
N VAL A 267 -11.30 24.29 -12.53
CA VAL A 267 -11.44 23.55 -11.26
C VAL A 267 -10.68 22.22 -11.26
N THR A 268 -10.42 21.61 -12.43
CA THR A 268 -9.73 20.31 -12.56
C THR A 268 -8.27 20.31 -12.08
N LYS A 269 -7.67 21.50 -11.90
CA LYS A 269 -6.32 21.66 -11.33
C LYS A 269 -6.22 21.22 -9.87
N ASN A 270 -7.35 21.09 -9.19
CA ASN A 270 -7.42 20.67 -7.80
C ASN A 270 -7.59 19.16 -7.69
N LYS A 271 -7.07 18.60 -6.60
CA LYS A 271 -7.36 17.23 -6.14
C LYS A 271 -8.58 17.28 -5.22
N PHE A 272 -9.58 16.43 -5.46
CA PHE A 272 -10.77 16.33 -4.62
C PHE A 272 -10.88 14.96 -3.99
N ILE A 273 -11.36 14.94 -2.75
CA ILE A 273 -11.67 13.73 -2.00
C ILE A 273 -13.13 13.80 -1.61
N VAL A 274 -13.96 13.08 -2.34
CA VAL A 274 -15.39 12.99 -2.07
C VAL A 274 -15.61 11.82 -1.13
N PHE A 275 -16.27 12.01 0.01
CA PHE A 275 -16.48 10.91 0.95
C PHE A 275 -17.83 11.00 1.66
N ASP A 276 -18.28 9.83 2.12
CA ASP A 276 -19.52 9.61 2.85
C ASP A 276 -19.27 8.58 3.97
N LEU A 277 -20.01 8.71 5.08
CA LEU A 277 -19.89 7.84 6.24
C LEU A 277 -21.23 7.25 6.66
N GLU A 278 -21.22 5.95 6.94
CA GLU A 278 -22.30 5.32 7.70
C GLU A 278 -21.94 5.25 9.18
N THR A 279 -22.95 5.42 10.04
CA THR A 279 -22.73 5.56 11.49
C THR A 279 -23.78 4.81 12.32
N THR A 280 -23.47 4.55 13.60
CA THR A 280 -24.43 3.96 14.55
C THR A 280 -25.56 4.90 14.98
N GLY A 281 -25.62 6.12 14.43
CA GLY A 281 -26.54 7.19 14.77
C GLY A 281 -25.91 8.57 14.53
N THR A 282 -26.65 9.63 14.82
CA THR A 282 -26.25 11.00 14.46
C THR A 282 -25.58 11.81 15.59
N SER A 283 -25.47 11.24 16.79
CA SER A 283 -24.86 11.89 17.95
C SER A 283 -23.34 11.87 17.87
N ASN A 284 -22.66 12.84 18.50
CA ASN A 284 -21.19 12.84 18.60
C ASN A 284 -20.61 11.63 19.36
N GLN A 285 -21.46 10.85 20.04
CA GLN A 285 -21.06 9.60 20.71
C GLN A 285 -21.27 8.35 19.85
N ASP A 286 -21.92 8.49 18.70
CA ASP A 286 -22.08 7.41 17.74
C ASP A 286 -20.76 7.14 17.01
N LYS A 287 -20.68 5.96 16.39
CA LYS A 287 -19.46 5.42 15.82
C LYS A 287 -19.62 5.16 14.32
N ILE A 288 -18.54 5.34 13.58
CA ILE A 288 -18.48 5.03 12.14
C ILE A 288 -18.60 3.51 11.96
N THR A 289 -19.38 3.09 10.97
CA THR A 289 -19.60 1.69 10.57
C THR A 289 -19.18 1.41 9.13
N GLU A 290 -19.06 2.44 8.30
CA GLU A 290 -18.49 2.36 6.95
C GLU A 290 -17.87 3.70 6.56
N ILE A 291 -16.80 3.65 5.77
CA ILE A 291 -16.22 4.80 5.06
C ILE A 291 -16.22 4.47 3.58
N GLY A 292 -16.78 5.37 2.76
CA GLY A 292 -16.63 5.37 1.31
C GLY A 292 -16.03 6.69 0.85
N ALA A 293 -15.00 6.65 0.01
CA ALA A 293 -14.36 7.83 -0.52
C ALA A 293 -13.79 7.63 -1.93
N ILE A 294 -13.70 8.73 -2.67
CA ILE A 294 -13.33 8.78 -4.08
C ILE A 294 -12.37 9.93 -4.29
N LYS A 295 -11.25 9.62 -4.94
CA LYS A 295 -10.22 10.59 -5.31
C LYS A 295 -10.44 11.03 -6.75
N ILE A 296 -10.48 12.33 -6.97
CA ILE A 296 -10.62 12.94 -8.29
C ILE A 296 -9.40 13.81 -8.56
N GLU A 297 -8.72 13.53 -9.67
CA GLU A 297 -7.59 14.31 -10.15
C GLU A 297 -7.77 14.59 -11.64
N ASN A 298 -7.48 15.83 -12.07
CA ASN A 298 -7.71 16.26 -13.45
C ASN A 298 -9.16 16.01 -13.93
N GLY A 299 -10.12 16.09 -13.00
CA GLY A 299 -11.53 15.86 -13.25
C GLY A 299 -11.95 14.40 -13.46
N LYS A 300 -11.05 13.43 -13.27
CA LYS A 300 -11.33 11.99 -13.38
C LYS A 300 -11.18 11.30 -12.03
N VAL A 301 -11.96 10.23 -11.81
CA VAL A 301 -11.74 9.36 -10.66
C VAL A 301 -10.43 8.60 -10.83
N THR A 302 -9.49 8.76 -9.90
CA THR A 302 -8.18 8.11 -9.92
C THR A 302 -8.01 7.03 -8.87
N ASP A 303 -8.79 7.07 -7.79
CA ASP A 303 -8.68 6.12 -6.70
C ASP A 303 -9.98 6.05 -5.89
N THR A 304 -10.18 4.98 -5.13
CA THR A 304 -11.31 4.77 -4.24
C THR A 304 -10.85 4.19 -2.90
N PHE A 305 -11.60 4.49 -1.84
CA PHE A 305 -11.39 3.94 -0.52
C PHE A 305 -12.74 3.47 0.02
N SER A 306 -12.85 2.19 0.33
CA SER A 306 -14.11 1.61 0.83
C SER A 306 -13.81 0.58 1.91
N THR A 307 -14.35 0.79 3.11
CA THR A 307 -14.16 -0.15 4.20
C THR A 307 -15.32 -0.12 5.19
N LEU A 308 -15.76 -1.31 5.61
CA LEU A 308 -16.58 -1.45 6.81
C LEU A 308 -15.71 -1.20 8.05
N VAL A 309 -16.34 -0.74 9.12
CA VAL A 309 -15.67 -0.42 10.38
C VAL A 309 -16.40 -1.11 11.52
N ASN A 310 -15.66 -1.78 12.40
CA ASN A 310 -16.20 -2.32 13.63
C ASN A 310 -16.37 -1.18 14.65
N PRO A 311 -17.60 -0.79 15.02
CA PRO A 311 -17.84 0.36 15.89
C PRO A 311 -17.61 0.04 17.38
N LYS A 312 -17.13 -1.17 17.71
CA LYS A 312 -16.96 -1.68 19.09
C LYS A 312 -18.24 -1.61 19.94
N ARG A 313 -19.40 -1.57 19.29
CA ARG A 313 -20.71 -1.52 19.92
C ARG A 313 -21.75 -2.16 19.03
N LYS A 314 -22.87 -2.55 19.62
CA LYS A 314 -23.99 -3.11 18.86
C LYS A 314 -24.67 -2.02 18.03
N ILE A 315 -24.83 -2.26 16.74
CA ILE A 315 -25.70 -1.47 15.85
C ILE A 315 -27.14 -1.89 16.13
N ASN A 316 -28.01 -0.93 16.48
CA ASN A 316 -29.40 -1.23 16.78
C ASN A 316 -30.18 -1.59 15.48
N SER A 317 -31.31 -2.29 15.60
CA SER A 317 -32.06 -2.77 14.43
C SER A 317 -32.59 -1.64 13.54
N PHE A 318 -32.87 -0.46 14.08
CA PHE A 318 -33.30 0.69 13.27
C PHE A 318 -32.19 1.13 12.32
N ILE A 319 -30.96 1.27 12.81
CA ILE A 319 -29.79 1.65 12.00
C ILE A 319 -29.42 0.55 11.01
N GLN A 320 -29.47 -0.72 11.42
CA GLN A 320 -29.22 -1.84 10.50
C GLN A 320 -30.23 -1.85 9.33
N ASN A 321 -31.50 -1.52 9.60
CA ASN A 321 -32.52 -1.42 8.54
C ASN A 321 -32.36 -0.18 7.66
N LEU A 322 -31.84 0.93 8.23
CA LEU A 322 -31.63 2.17 7.51
C LEU A 322 -30.44 2.07 6.55
N THR A 323 -29.32 1.52 7.02
CA THR A 323 -28.02 1.48 6.32
C THR A 323 -27.78 0.15 5.60
N GLY A 324 -28.52 -0.91 5.94
CA GLY A 324 -28.24 -2.27 5.48
C GLY A 324 -27.03 -2.93 6.17
N ILE A 325 -26.25 -2.20 6.97
CA ILE A 325 -25.06 -2.72 7.65
C ILE A 325 -25.47 -3.48 8.91
N THR A 326 -25.19 -4.78 8.92
CA THR A 326 -25.52 -5.65 10.07
C THR A 326 -24.37 -5.80 11.06
N ASN A 327 -24.70 -6.16 12.31
CA ASN A 327 -23.67 -6.47 13.33
C ASN A 327 -22.71 -7.57 12.89
N GLU A 328 -23.16 -8.54 12.08
CA GLU A 328 -22.29 -9.61 11.60
C GLU A 328 -21.32 -9.14 10.51
N MET A 329 -21.72 -8.17 9.69
CA MET A 329 -20.84 -7.57 8.67
C MET A 329 -19.66 -6.85 9.30
N VAL A 330 -19.89 -6.10 10.38
CA VAL A 330 -18.86 -5.29 11.04
C VAL A 330 -18.05 -6.07 12.08
N LYS A 331 -18.46 -7.28 12.45
CA LYS A 331 -17.83 -8.05 13.54
C LYS A 331 -16.36 -8.38 13.27
N GLY A 332 -16.03 -8.68 12.03
CA GLY A 332 -14.66 -8.92 11.55
C GLY A 332 -14.12 -7.80 10.67
N ALA A 333 -14.69 -6.60 10.77
CA ALA A 333 -14.13 -5.42 10.12
C ALA A 333 -13.04 -4.80 11.00
N PRO A 334 -12.09 -4.05 10.43
CA PRO A 334 -11.07 -3.35 11.21
C PRO A 334 -11.70 -2.31 12.15
N PHE A 335 -10.99 -1.94 13.22
CA PHE A 335 -11.40 -0.81 14.04
C PHE A 335 -11.01 0.50 13.36
N ILE A 336 -11.72 1.58 13.72
CA ILE A 336 -11.48 2.89 13.11
C ILE A 336 -10.01 3.33 13.29
N GLU A 337 -9.43 3.13 14.47
CA GLU A 337 -8.05 3.55 14.76
C GLU A 337 -6.98 2.85 13.92
N ASP A 338 -7.30 1.68 13.36
CA ASP A 338 -6.39 0.87 12.54
C ASP A 338 -6.36 1.35 11.09
N ILE A 339 -7.41 2.07 10.64
CA ILE A 339 -7.55 2.53 9.25
C ILE A 339 -7.40 4.06 9.10
N LEU A 340 -7.33 4.80 10.20
CA LEU A 340 -7.24 6.28 10.14
C LEU A 340 -6.00 6.76 9.39
N ASP A 341 -4.86 6.08 9.53
CA ASP A 341 -3.63 6.46 8.81
C ASP A 341 -3.77 6.20 7.32
N GLU A 342 -4.36 5.07 6.93
CA GLU A 342 -4.66 4.76 5.52
C GLU A 342 -5.62 5.80 4.91
N PHE A 343 -6.63 6.24 5.67
CA PHE A 343 -7.55 7.28 5.22
C PHE A 343 -6.88 8.66 5.12
N ILE A 344 -5.99 9.02 6.06
CA ILE A 344 -5.19 10.25 5.98
C ILE A 344 -4.31 10.23 4.73
N ASP A 345 -3.64 9.10 4.47
CA ASP A 345 -2.78 8.91 3.30
C ASP A 345 -3.59 8.93 2.00
N PHE A 346 -4.85 8.47 2.02
CA PHE A 346 -5.75 8.59 0.87
C PHE A 346 -6.15 10.05 0.60
N VAL A 347 -6.46 10.81 1.67
CA VAL A 347 -6.94 12.19 1.60
C VAL A 347 -5.84 13.17 1.15
N GLU A 348 -4.62 13.00 1.67
CA GLU A 348 -3.47 13.88 1.42
C GLU A 348 -3.82 15.37 1.62
N ASP A 349 -3.48 16.21 0.64
CA ASP A 349 -3.80 17.64 0.55
C ASP A 349 -5.08 17.94 -0.24
N GLY A 350 -5.86 16.91 -0.60
CA GLY A 350 -7.05 17.05 -1.40
C GLY A 350 -8.16 17.87 -0.72
N ILE A 351 -8.94 18.58 -1.53
CA ILE A 351 -10.11 19.32 -1.06
C ILE A 351 -11.24 18.33 -0.79
N LEU A 352 -11.74 18.35 0.43
CA LEU A 352 -12.78 17.43 0.89
C LEU A 352 -14.15 17.83 0.33
N ILE A 353 -14.94 16.85 -0.10
CA ILE A 353 -16.31 17.06 -0.58
C ILE A 353 -17.22 16.04 0.10
N PHE A 354 -18.39 16.49 0.56
CA PHE A 354 -19.42 15.64 1.15
C PHE A 354 -20.81 16.25 0.92
N HIS A 355 -21.85 15.41 0.97
CA HIS A 355 -23.25 15.83 0.82
C HIS A 355 -23.99 15.87 2.16
N SER A 356 -23.44 16.61 3.12
CA SER A 356 -23.85 16.51 4.51
C SER A 356 -24.13 17.86 5.16
N PRO A 357 -25.41 18.19 5.43
CA PRO A 357 -25.75 19.44 6.08
C PRO A 357 -25.07 19.55 7.45
N SER A 358 -24.39 20.67 7.70
CA SER A 358 -23.65 20.95 8.94
C SER A 358 -22.37 20.12 9.14
N ASN A 359 -21.69 19.75 8.05
CA ASN A 359 -20.39 19.06 8.07
C ASN A 359 -20.42 17.77 8.91
N PHE A 360 -21.47 16.97 8.77
CA PHE A 360 -21.65 15.74 9.55
C PHE A 360 -20.45 14.80 9.41
N ASP A 361 -20.07 14.43 8.19
CA ASP A 361 -18.99 13.46 7.95
C ASP A 361 -17.65 13.97 8.47
N LEU A 362 -17.31 15.22 8.14
CA LEU A 362 -16.07 15.85 8.59
C LEU A 362 -15.99 15.92 10.13
N ARG A 363 -17.12 16.12 10.82
CA ARG A 363 -17.15 16.11 12.29
C ARG A 363 -16.88 14.72 12.85
N PHE A 364 -17.50 13.68 12.28
CA PHE A 364 -17.31 12.31 12.74
C PHE A 364 -15.86 11.84 12.55
N ILE A 365 -15.28 12.07 11.37
CA ILE A 365 -13.90 11.65 11.12
C ILE A 365 -12.91 12.39 12.02
N ASN A 366 -13.09 13.70 12.23
CA ASN A 366 -12.24 14.49 13.13
C ASN A 366 -12.39 14.10 14.60
N ASN A 367 -13.58 13.65 15.02
CA ASN A 367 -13.77 13.10 16.36
C ASN A 367 -12.97 11.80 16.53
N GLU A 368 -13.01 10.89 15.55
CA GLU A 368 -12.25 9.62 15.63
C GLU A 368 -10.73 9.84 15.55
N LEU A 369 -10.28 10.81 14.74
CA LEU A 369 -8.89 11.26 14.73
C LEU A 369 -8.45 11.76 16.12
N THR A 370 -9.23 12.66 16.72
CA THR A 370 -8.92 13.22 18.04
C THR A 370 -8.91 12.14 19.13
N ASN A 371 -9.91 11.25 19.13
CA ASN A 371 -10.00 10.13 20.07
C ASN A 371 -8.82 9.16 19.93
N SER A 372 -8.23 9.07 18.74
CA SER A 372 -7.09 8.22 18.44
C SER A 372 -5.75 8.97 18.49
N ASN A 373 -5.70 10.13 19.16
CA ASN A 373 -4.51 10.98 19.32
C ASN A 373 -3.86 11.45 18.01
N ARG A 374 -4.66 11.62 16.95
CA ARG A 374 -4.23 12.17 15.66
C ARG A 374 -4.71 13.61 15.50
N ALA A 375 -4.01 14.37 14.66
CA ALA A 375 -4.45 15.70 14.30
C ALA A 375 -5.73 15.63 13.45
N VAL A 376 -6.62 16.60 13.63
CA VAL A 376 -7.80 16.77 12.76
C VAL A 376 -7.37 17.11 11.33
N LEU A 377 -8.20 16.75 10.36
CA LEU A 377 -8.04 17.15 8.97
C LEU A 377 -8.12 18.68 8.86
N LYS A 378 -7.12 19.27 8.22
CA LYS A 378 -7.02 20.73 8.00
C LYS A 378 -7.30 21.12 6.54
N ASN A 379 -7.72 20.14 5.74
CA ASN A 379 -8.04 20.31 4.33
C ASN A 379 -9.17 21.34 4.17
N ASN A 380 -9.09 22.10 3.08
CA ASN A 380 -10.24 22.87 2.61
C ASN A 380 -11.37 21.89 2.24
N TYR A 381 -12.61 22.35 2.37
CA TYR A 381 -13.76 21.49 2.10
C TYR A 381 -14.91 22.24 1.44
N LEU A 382 -15.72 21.50 0.69
CA LEU A 382 -16.96 21.96 0.08
C LEU A 382 -18.12 21.05 0.50
N ASP A 383 -19.27 21.66 0.77
CA ASP A 383 -20.53 20.95 1.06
C ASP A 383 -21.45 21.08 -0.16
N THR A 384 -21.72 19.98 -0.85
CA THR A 384 -22.56 19.97 -2.06
C THR A 384 -24.00 20.38 -1.77
N VAL A 385 -24.49 20.28 -0.53
CA VAL A 385 -25.79 20.84 -0.12
C VAL A 385 -25.76 22.37 -0.22
N ARG A 386 -24.68 23.01 0.21
CA ARG A 386 -24.51 24.48 0.12
C ARG A 386 -24.35 24.93 -1.32
N LEU A 387 -23.54 24.20 -2.09
CA LEU A 387 -23.38 24.47 -3.52
C LEU A 387 -24.71 24.33 -4.27
N ALA A 388 -25.45 23.24 -4.03
CA ALA A 388 -26.74 22.99 -4.67
C ALA A 388 -27.79 24.05 -4.29
N ARG A 389 -27.83 24.53 -3.05
CA ARG A 389 -28.71 25.65 -2.66
C ARG A 389 -28.44 26.93 -3.44
N LYS A 390 -27.16 27.18 -3.77
CA LYS A 390 -26.73 28.38 -4.49
C LYS A 390 -27.00 28.27 -5.99
N ILE A 391 -26.70 27.11 -6.58
CA ILE A 391 -26.72 26.87 -8.02
C ILE A 391 -28.10 26.38 -8.50
N LEU A 392 -28.82 25.63 -7.65
CA LEU A 392 -30.15 25.07 -7.90
C LEU A 392 -31.17 25.60 -6.86
N PRO A 393 -31.40 26.94 -6.78
CA PRO A 393 -32.30 27.54 -5.79
C PRO A 393 -33.77 27.16 -5.97
N GLN A 394 -34.15 26.61 -7.13
CA GLN A 394 -35.50 26.16 -7.47
C GLN A 394 -35.91 24.84 -6.80
N LEU A 395 -34.96 24.09 -6.21
CA LEU A 395 -35.27 22.84 -5.53
C LEU A 395 -35.82 23.11 -4.12
N ASP A 396 -36.95 22.51 -3.79
CA ASP A 396 -37.57 22.59 -2.45
C ASP A 396 -36.74 21.88 -1.36
N SER A 397 -35.88 20.94 -1.77
CA SER A 397 -35.03 20.14 -0.89
C SER A 397 -33.72 19.80 -1.61
N HIS A 398 -32.61 19.83 -0.86
CA HIS A 398 -31.26 19.53 -1.36
C HIS A 398 -30.69 18.25 -0.75
N LYS A 399 -31.55 17.30 -0.37
CA LYS A 399 -31.14 15.93 0.00
C LYS A 399 -30.48 15.24 -1.20
N LEU A 400 -29.54 14.33 -0.95
CA LEU A 400 -28.75 13.65 -1.97
C LEU A 400 -29.64 13.09 -3.09
N ASN A 401 -30.64 12.27 -2.72
CA ASN A 401 -31.59 11.67 -3.65
C ASN A 401 -32.33 12.71 -4.52
N ILE A 402 -32.79 13.81 -3.93
CA ILE A 402 -33.55 14.85 -4.66
C ILE A 402 -32.66 15.59 -5.66
N VAL A 403 -31.40 15.88 -5.29
CA VAL A 403 -30.46 16.56 -6.17
C VAL A 403 -29.99 15.63 -7.29
N ALA A 404 -29.71 14.37 -6.97
CA ALA A 404 -29.36 13.35 -7.95
C ALA A 404 -30.49 13.14 -8.97
N ASP A 405 -31.73 12.96 -8.50
CA ASP A 405 -32.91 12.80 -9.36
C ASP A 405 -33.09 14.02 -10.28
N TYR A 406 -32.92 15.24 -9.76
CA TYR A 406 -33.02 16.46 -10.57
C TYR A 406 -31.95 16.56 -11.66
N LEU A 407 -30.78 15.97 -11.43
CA LEU A 407 -29.63 16.00 -12.34
C LEU A 407 -29.56 14.78 -13.27
N ASP A 408 -30.61 13.95 -13.26
CA ASP A 408 -30.72 12.68 -13.99
C ASP A 408 -29.56 11.72 -13.65
N LEU A 409 -29.25 11.57 -12.36
CA LEU A 409 -28.22 10.66 -11.84
C LEU A 409 -28.88 9.45 -11.17
N GLU A 410 -28.64 8.26 -11.73
CA GLU A 410 -29.14 7.00 -11.17
C GLU A 410 -28.17 6.45 -10.13
N PHE A 411 -28.69 6.01 -8.98
CA PHE A 411 -27.90 5.32 -7.97
C PHE A 411 -28.73 4.49 -6.99
N ASN A 412 -28.06 3.53 -6.37
CA ASN A 412 -28.63 2.67 -5.34
C ASN A 412 -28.14 3.14 -3.96
N HIS A 413 -29.05 3.67 -3.13
CA HIS A 413 -28.73 4.05 -1.75
C HIS A 413 -28.49 2.83 -0.87
N HIS A 414 -27.28 2.29 -0.84
CA HIS A 414 -26.98 1.18 0.07
C HIS A 414 -25.55 1.14 0.61
N ARG A 415 -24.59 1.84 0.01
CA ARG A 415 -23.17 1.78 0.40
C ARG A 415 -22.55 3.17 0.37
N ALA A 416 -21.72 3.47 1.36
CA ALA A 416 -21.05 4.77 1.47
C ALA A 416 -20.22 5.13 0.21
N THR A 417 -19.61 4.15 -0.46
CA THR A 417 -18.83 4.41 -1.69
C THR A 417 -19.71 4.84 -2.87
N ASP A 418 -20.91 4.27 -3.00
CA ASP A 418 -21.86 4.62 -4.07
C ASP A 418 -22.39 6.04 -3.85
N ASP A 419 -22.70 6.39 -2.59
CA ASP A 419 -23.17 7.72 -2.22
C ASP A 419 -22.05 8.78 -2.38
N ALA A 420 -20.80 8.44 -2.06
CA ALA A 420 -19.64 9.27 -2.39
C ALA A 420 -19.50 9.48 -3.92
N PHE A 421 -19.76 8.44 -4.73
CA PHE A 421 -19.65 8.55 -6.18
C PHE A 421 -20.73 9.45 -6.78
N VAL A 422 -21.96 9.31 -6.31
CA VAL A 422 -23.06 10.16 -6.74
C VAL A 422 -22.85 11.59 -6.29
N THR A 423 -22.30 11.79 -5.08
CA THR A 423 -21.86 13.10 -4.60
C THR A 423 -20.80 13.70 -5.53
N ALA A 424 -19.85 12.90 -6.03
CA ALA A 424 -18.86 13.33 -7.01
C ALA A 424 -19.54 13.76 -8.32
N GLN A 425 -20.48 12.97 -8.84
CA GLN A 425 -21.24 13.31 -10.04
C GLN A 425 -22.08 14.57 -9.87
N ILE A 426 -22.75 14.74 -8.72
CA ILE A 426 -23.46 15.97 -8.37
C ILE A 426 -22.49 17.15 -8.39
N PHE A 427 -21.33 17.03 -7.74
CA PHE A 427 -20.32 18.09 -7.75
C PHE A 427 -19.91 18.46 -9.19
N GLY A 428 -19.61 17.48 -10.04
CA GLY A 428 -19.28 17.71 -11.45
C GLY A 428 -20.38 18.42 -12.23
N LYS A 429 -21.64 18.05 -12.02
CA LYS A 429 -22.82 18.70 -12.63
C LYS A 429 -23.00 20.13 -12.11
N LEU A 430 -22.82 20.36 -10.81
CA LEU A 430 -22.87 21.70 -10.22
C LEU A 430 -21.76 22.61 -10.77
N VAL A 431 -20.53 22.08 -10.92
CA VAL A 431 -19.43 22.79 -11.59
C VAL A 431 -19.82 23.20 -13.01
N ALA A 432 -20.45 22.30 -13.78
CA ALA A 432 -20.89 22.61 -15.14
C ALA A 432 -22.05 23.62 -15.21
N LEU A 433 -22.87 23.72 -14.16
CA LEU A 433 -24.02 24.63 -14.08
C LEU A 433 -23.70 25.98 -13.43
N ASP A 434 -22.54 26.11 -12.76
CA ASP A 434 -22.15 27.33 -12.06
C ASP A 434 -21.72 28.45 -13.04
N GLN A 435 -22.70 29.25 -13.45
CA GLN A 435 -22.49 30.42 -14.31
C GLN A 435 -21.84 31.60 -13.59
N THR A 436 -21.70 31.55 -12.25
CA THR A 436 -21.27 32.67 -11.42
C THR A 436 -19.82 32.58 -10.95
N GLU A 437 -19.10 31.53 -11.37
CA GLU A 437 -17.78 31.17 -10.85
C GLU A 437 -17.72 31.05 -9.31
N TYR A 438 -18.86 30.79 -8.66
CA TYR A 438 -18.97 30.72 -7.21
C TYR A 438 -18.11 29.60 -6.62
N ILE A 439 -18.11 28.41 -7.23
CA ILE A 439 -17.30 27.27 -6.79
C ILE A 439 -15.82 27.59 -6.91
N LYS A 440 -15.41 28.23 -8.00
CA LYS A 440 -14.00 28.62 -8.20
C LYS A 440 -13.55 29.61 -7.13
N LEU A 441 -14.39 30.59 -6.79
CA LEU A 441 -14.09 31.57 -5.74
C LEU A 441 -14.00 30.93 -4.35
N GLU A 442 -14.88 29.98 -4.01
CA GLU A 442 -14.81 29.21 -2.75
C GLU A 442 -13.54 28.36 -2.65
N LEU A 443 -13.01 27.88 -3.79
CA LEU A 443 -11.75 27.13 -3.82
C LEU A 443 -10.50 28.01 -3.65
N GLU A 444 -10.61 29.30 -3.98
CA GLU A 444 -9.52 30.28 -3.89
C GLU A 444 -9.49 31.02 -2.55
N SER A 445 -10.56 30.97 -1.76
CA SER A 445 -10.72 31.59 -0.43
C SER A 445 -10.23 30.69 0.70
#